data_AF-A0A0S7ELZ6-F1
#
_entry.id   AF-A0A0S7ELZ6-F1
#
_cell.length_a   1.000
_cell.length_b   1.000
_cell.length_c   1.000
_cell.angle_alpha   90.00
_cell.angle_beta   90.00
_cell.angle_gamma   90.00
#
_symmetry.space_group_name_H-M   'P 1'
#
loop_
_entity.id
_entity.type
_entity.pdbx_description
1 polymer ?
#
loop_
_entity_poly.entity_id
_entity_poly.type
_entity_poly.pdbx_seq_one_letter_code
_entity_poly.pdbx_strand_id
1 'polypeptide(L)'
;SGLQETGFIEYMDPGTWHLALYNDGRNLEQVLLHSTPIDSMDGCSTDCNGNGECVAGHCHCFAGFLGPDCAKDSCPVLCSGNGMYEKGRCVCLPGWKGAECNVEEGQCIDPTCSNHGNCIQGICICSPAYKGVNCEQVDCADPQCSGHGVCVRGECVCSAGWAGVSCDDPLPACQEQCSGHGTYLPESDTCACQPNWTGPDCYTELCPVPCGSHGVCSEGQCQCEEGWIGAACDQRACHPRCEEHGQCHD
;
A
#
# COMPACT_ATOMS: atom_id res chain seq x y z
N SER A 1 -13.03 38.52 -42.07
CA SER A 1 -12.43 37.74 -40.98
C SER A 1 -11.05 38.26 -40.71
N GLY A 2 -10.84 38.94 -39.58
CA GLY A 2 -9.51 39.41 -39.20
C GLY A 2 -8.68 38.23 -38.70
N LEU A 3 -7.45 38.10 -39.19
CA LEU A 3 -6.46 37.22 -38.57
C LEU A 3 -6.22 37.74 -37.16
N GLN A 4 -6.37 36.88 -36.16
CA GLN A 4 -6.00 37.17 -34.79
C GLN A 4 -4.50 36.90 -34.67
N GLU A 5 -3.68 37.90 -34.97
CA GLU A 5 -2.23 37.84 -34.76
C GLU A 5 -1.95 37.76 -33.26
N THR A 6 -1.34 36.65 -32.83
CA THR A 6 -0.86 36.48 -31.47
C THR A 6 0.66 36.50 -31.53
N GLY A 7 1.28 37.51 -30.91
CA GLY A 7 2.72 37.71 -30.91
C GLY A 7 3.25 38.01 -29.52
N PHE A 8 4.53 37.71 -29.30
CA PHE A 8 5.29 38.09 -28.11
C PHE A 8 6.61 38.71 -28.58
N ILE A 9 7.11 39.68 -27.81
CA ILE A 9 8.37 40.38 -28.09
C ILE A 9 9.33 39.97 -26.98
N GLU A 10 10.49 39.45 -27.37
CA GLU A 10 11.58 39.11 -26.45
C GLU A 10 12.79 40.01 -26.72
N TYR A 11 13.36 40.51 -25.63
CA TYR A 11 14.56 41.34 -25.68
C TYR A 11 15.77 40.45 -25.43
N MET A 12 16.78 40.63 -26.26
CA MET A 12 17.94 39.74 -26.33
C MET A 12 19.20 40.57 -26.10
N ASP A 13 19.96 40.26 -25.05
CA ASP A 13 21.31 40.79 -24.85
C ASP A 13 22.22 40.54 -26.07
N PRO A 14 23.28 41.34 -26.26
CA PRO A 14 24.24 41.09 -27.34
C PRO A 14 24.88 39.70 -27.20
N GLY A 15 24.67 38.82 -28.18
CA GLY A 15 25.17 37.45 -28.10
C GLY A 15 24.64 36.52 -29.19
N THR A 16 24.96 35.24 -29.06
CA THR A 16 24.44 34.18 -29.93
C THR A 16 23.16 33.61 -29.35
N TRP A 17 22.06 33.74 -30.08
CA TRP A 17 20.73 33.29 -29.68
C TRP A 17 20.29 32.05 -30.44
N HIS A 18 19.58 31.17 -29.75
CA HIS A 18 18.97 29.96 -30.31
C HIS A 18 17.47 30.01 -30.01
N LEU A 19 16.64 30.02 -31.04
CA LEU A 19 15.17 30.09 -30.94
C LEU A 19 14.55 28.80 -31.43
N ALA A 20 13.52 28.31 -30.75
CA ALA A 20 12.75 27.13 -31.15
C ALA A 20 11.25 27.42 -31.06
N LEU A 21 10.51 27.08 -32.12
CA LEU A 21 9.07 27.27 -32.24
C LEU A 21 8.43 25.92 -32.49
N TYR A 22 7.45 25.56 -31.67
CA TYR A 22 6.73 24.29 -31.78
C TYR A 22 5.25 24.57 -31.95
N ASN A 23 4.66 23.96 -32.97
CA ASN A 23 3.23 23.94 -33.18
C ASN A 23 2.72 22.55 -32.78
N ASP A 24 2.03 22.48 -31.64
CA ASP A 24 1.41 21.26 -31.10
C ASP A 24 -0.04 21.05 -31.62
N GLY A 25 -0.51 21.95 -32.47
CA GLY A 25 -1.81 21.88 -33.15
C GLY A 25 -1.82 20.92 -34.34
N ARG A 26 -3.03 20.62 -34.82
CA ARG A 26 -3.25 19.79 -36.03
C ARG A 26 -3.15 20.57 -37.35
N ASN A 27 -3.15 21.90 -37.28
CA ASN A 27 -3.18 22.79 -38.44
C ASN A 27 -1.82 23.48 -38.63
N LEU A 28 -1.52 23.83 -39.88
CA LEU A 28 -0.36 24.65 -40.23
C LEU A 28 -0.60 26.10 -39.82
N GLU A 29 0.29 26.63 -38.98
CA GLU A 29 0.26 28.03 -38.54
C GLU A 29 1.42 28.81 -39.16
N GLN A 30 1.13 30.06 -39.56
CA GLN A 30 2.15 30.95 -40.11
C GLN A 30 2.85 31.68 -38.97
N VAL A 31 4.18 31.53 -38.90
CA VAL A 31 5.01 32.22 -37.90
C VAL A 31 5.91 33.23 -38.58
N LEU A 32 5.92 34.46 -38.07
CA LEU A 32 6.83 35.51 -38.51
C LEU A 32 7.75 35.94 -37.37
N LEU A 33 9.06 35.79 -37.55
CA LEU A 33 10.07 36.31 -36.62
C LEU A 33 10.60 37.64 -37.15
N HIS A 34 10.48 38.69 -36.35
CA HIS A 34 11.05 39.99 -36.64
C HIS A 34 12.09 40.32 -35.57
N SER A 35 13.26 40.81 -35.99
CA SER A 35 14.30 41.28 -35.08
C SER A 35 14.76 42.67 -35.53
N THR A 36 14.87 43.59 -34.58
CA THR A 36 15.33 44.96 -34.81
C THR A 36 16.39 45.29 -33.76
N PRO A 37 17.59 45.75 -34.15
CA PRO A 37 18.53 46.30 -33.19
C PRO A 37 17.94 47.55 -32.53
N ILE A 38 18.15 47.69 -31.23
CA ILE A 38 17.69 48.86 -30.46
C ILE A 38 18.86 49.83 -30.35
N ASP A 39 18.78 50.95 -31.08
CA ASP A 39 19.87 51.93 -31.19
C ASP A 39 19.83 53.04 -30.11
N SER A 40 18.75 53.13 -29.31
CA SER A 40 18.63 54.08 -28.19
C SER A 40 17.81 53.53 -27.02
N MET A 41 18.37 53.61 -25.81
CA MET A 41 17.70 53.32 -24.55
C MET A 41 17.06 54.60 -24.00
N ASP A 42 15.78 54.82 -24.31
CA ASP A 42 14.94 55.64 -23.44
C ASP A 42 14.76 54.89 -22.12
N GLY A 43 14.84 55.58 -20.98
CA GLY A 43 14.65 54.96 -19.66
C GLY A 43 13.35 54.16 -19.58
N CYS A 44 13.26 53.20 -18.66
CA CYS A 44 12.10 52.32 -18.59
C CYS A 44 10.78 53.11 -18.48
N SER A 45 9.88 52.87 -19.43
CA SER A 45 8.53 53.45 -19.40
C SER A 45 7.86 53.07 -18.08
N THR A 46 7.38 54.08 -17.35
CA THR A 46 6.60 53.93 -16.11
C THR A 46 7.24 53.04 -15.03
N ASP A 47 8.59 52.99 -14.97
CA ASP A 47 9.35 52.18 -13.99
C ASP A 47 8.86 50.71 -13.96
N CYS A 48 8.68 50.12 -15.13
CA CYS A 48 8.25 48.72 -15.28
C CYS A 48 6.90 48.41 -14.59
N ASN A 49 6.02 49.41 -14.51
CA ASN A 49 4.73 49.36 -13.81
C ASN A 49 4.85 48.86 -12.35
N GLY A 50 6.03 48.98 -11.74
CA GLY A 50 6.33 48.44 -10.41
C GLY A 50 6.43 46.91 -10.33
N ASN A 51 6.33 46.22 -11.47
CA ASN A 51 6.33 44.76 -11.58
C ASN A 51 7.65 44.22 -12.15
N GLY A 52 8.73 45.00 -12.08
CA GLY A 52 10.04 44.58 -12.56
C GLY A 52 11.16 45.54 -12.18
N GLU A 53 12.40 45.14 -12.47
CA GLU A 53 13.59 45.96 -12.27
C GLU A 53 14.02 46.61 -13.59
N CYS A 54 14.22 47.93 -13.57
CA CYS A 54 14.76 48.64 -14.73
C CYS A 54 16.28 48.48 -14.81
N VAL A 55 16.76 47.72 -15.80
CA VAL A 55 18.18 47.52 -16.06
C VAL A 55 18.51 48.08 -17.43
N ALA A 56 19.35 49.12 -17.45
CA ALA A 56 19.79 49.84 -18.65
C ALA A 56 18.67 50.46 -19.52
N GLY A 57 17.42 50.53 -19.10
CA GLY A 57 16.31 51.00 -19.98
C GLY A 57 15.45 49.86 -20.50
N HIS A 58 15.68 48.64 -19.99
CA HIS A 58 14.85 47.47 -20.19
C HIS A 58 14.27 46.99 -18.86
N CYS A 59 13.02 46.50 -18.88
CA CYS A 59 12.33 46.01 -17.70
C CYS A 59 12.50 44.50 -17.52
N HIS A 60 13.20 44.09 -16.45
CA HIS A 60 13.25 42.71 -15.98
C HIS A 60 12.04 42.44 -15.10
N CYS A 61 10.98 41.87 -15.69
CA CYS A 61 9.74 41.61 -14.96
C CYS A 61 9.92 40.58 -13.84
N PHE A 62 9.27 40.83 -12.70
CA PHE A 62 9.10 39.86 -11.64
C PHE A 62 8.24 38.68 -12.11
N ALA A 63 8.38 37.55 -11.43
CA ALA A 63 7.62 36.34 -11.74
C ALA A 63 6.11 36.64 -11.78
N GLY A 64 5.47 36.26 -12.89
CA GLY A 64 4.04 36.53 -13.09
C GLY A 64 3.73 37.73 -13.98
N PHE A 65 4.72 38.46 -14.48
CA PHE A 65 4.52 39.60 -15.39
C PHE A 65 5.37 39.49 -16.66
N LEU A 66 4.83 39.99 -17.77
CA LEU A 66 5.40 39.95 -19.11
C LEU A 66 5.22 41.30 -19.81
N GLY A 67 5.96 41.45 -20.91
CA GLY A 67 5.86 42.61 -21.79
C GLY A 67 6.97 43.62 -21.54
N PRO A 68 7.09 44.62 -22.43
CA PRO A 68 8.21 45.56 -22.44
C PRO A 68 8.27 46.46 -21.19
N ASP A 69 7.16 46.60 -20.48
CA ASP A 69 6.99 47.42 -19.28
C ASP A 69 6.36 46.62 -18.12
N CYS A 70 6.30 45.28 -18.20
CA CYS A 70 5.70 44.41 -17.19
C CYS A 70 4.22 44.69 -16.86
N ALA A 71 3.48 45.28 -17.79
CA ALA A 71 2.05 45.58 -17.60
C ALA A 71 1.13 44.36 -17.78
N LYS A 72 1.61 43.27 -18.39
CA LYS A 72 0.77 42.11 -18.74
C LYS A 72 1.02 40.96 -17.77
N ASP A 73 -0.04 40.34 -17.27
CA ASP A 73 0.09 39.13 -16.47
C ASP A 73 0.62 37.95 -17.31
N SER A 74 1.57 37.21 -16.75
CA SER A 74 2.19 36.01 -17.34
C SER A 74 1.30 34.77 -17.31
N CYS A 75 0.03 34.92 -16.92
CA CYS A 75 -0.82 33.79 -16.59
C CYS A 75 -0.89 32.75 -17.72
N PRO A 76 -0.60 31.46 -17.42
CA PRO A 76 -0.27 30.93 -16.08
C PRO A 76 1.22 31.04 -15.72
N VAL A 77 1.51 31.34 -14.45
CA VAL A 77 2.87 31.26 -13.89
C VAL A 77 3.34 29.80 -13.99
N LEU A 78 4.26 29.53 -14.92
CA LEU A 78 4.79 28.19 -15.14
C LEU A 78 5.43 27.64 -13.87
N CYS A 79 5.23 26.34 -13.61
CA CYS A 79 5.80 25.66 -12.45
C CYS A 79 5.45 26.33 -11.11
N SER A 80 4.31 27.03 -11.06
CA SER A 80 3.80 27.77 -9.90
C SER A 80 4.81 28.76 -9.28
N GLY A 81 5.82 29.19 -10.04
CA GLY A 81 6.92 30.03 -9.55
C GLY A 81 7.95 29.30 -8.67
N ASN A 82 7.79 28.00 -8.47
CA ASN A 82 8.64 27.15 -7.61
C ASN A 82 9.50 26.18 -8.41
N GLY A 83 9.75 26.46 -9.69
CA GLY A 83 10.53 25.59 -10.55
C GLY A 83 10.93 26.25 -11.87
N MET A 84 11.88 25.62 -12.56
CA MET A 84 12.30 26.01 -13.90
C MET A 84 11.65 25.10 -14.93
N TYR A 85 11.13 25.65 -16.01
CA TYR A 85 10.54 24.86 -17.09
C TYR A 85 11.63 24.41 -18.07
N GLU A 86 11.90 23.11 -18.14
CA GLU A 86 12.92 22.54 -19.02
C GLU A 86 12.39 21.32 -19.78
N LYS A 87 12.57 21.31 -21.11
CA LYS A 87 12.25 20.17 -21.99
C LYS A 87 10.81 19.62 -21.82
N GLY A 88 9.84 20.50 -21.63
CA GLY A 88 8.43 20.11 -21.53
C GLY A 88 7.94 19.73 -20.13
N ARG A 89 8.77 19.91 -19.08
CA ARG A 89 8.39 19.62 -17.69
C ARG A 89 8.96 20.66 -16.72
N CYS A 90 8.35 20.77 -15.55
CA CYS A 90 8.89 21.55 -14.45
C CYS A 90 9.97 20.80 -13.68
N VAL A 91 11.08 21.48 -13.44
CA VAL A 91 12.15 21.07 -12.53
C VAL A 91 11.99 21.90 -11.26
N CYS A 92 11.48 21.27 -10.21
CA CYS A 92 11.14 21.98 -8.98
C CYS A 92 12.37 22.41 -8.18
N LEU A 93 12.26 23.58 -7.55
CA LEU A 93 13.20 24.05 -6.55
C LEU A 93 13.15 23.13 -5.31
N PRO A 94 14.23 23.05 -4.51
CA PRO A 94 14.24 22.25 -3.30
C PRO A 94 13.07 22.61 -2.36
N GLY A 95 12.38 21.58 -1.84
CA GLY A 95 11.20 21.78 -0.99
C GLY A 95 9.87 21.77 -1.75
N TRP A 96 9.89 21.63 -3.08
CA TRP A 96 8.70 21.59 -3.93
C TRP A 96 8.70 20.38 -4.85
N LYS A 97 7.51 19.87 -5.17
CA LYS A 97 7.27 18.74 -6.05
C LYS A 97 5.91 18.83 -6.74
N GLY A 98 5.60 17.82 -7.55
CA GLY A 98 4.42 17.78 -8.41
C GLY A 98 4.73 18.25 -9.83
N ALA A 99 3.80 17.99 -10.76
CA ALA A 99 3.99 18.34 -12.17
C ALA A 99 4.17 19.85 -12.40
N GLU A 100 3.58 20.67 -11.53
CA GLU A 100 3.62 22.14 -11.57
C GLU A 100 4.36 22.74 -10.36
N CYS A 101 5.12 21.95 -9.61
CA CYS A 101 5.85 22.40 -8.40
C CYS A 101 4.99 23.15 -7.38
N ASN A 102 3.71 22.79 -7.29
CA ASN A 102 2.72 23.42 -6.42
C ASN A 102 2.56 22.69 -5.07
N VAL A 103 3.25 21.57 -4.87
CA VAL A 103 3.12 20.75 -3.67
C VAL A 103 4.42 20.85 -2.87
N GLU A 104 4.33 21.20 -1.59
CA GLU A 104 5.49 21.17 -0.71
C GLU A 104 6.00 19.74 -0.51
N GLU A 105 7.31 19.56 -0.34
CA GLU A 105 7.97 18.26 -0.20
C GLU A 105 7.32 17.39 0.89
N GLY A 106 6.95 18.00 2.01
CA GLY A 106 6.34 17.33 3.18
C GLY A 106 4.85 16.96 3.02
N GLN A 107 4.22 17.33 1.90
CA GLN A 107 2.81 17.04 1.62
C GLN A 107 2.67 16.01 0.50
N CYS A 108 1.63 15.18 0.52
CA CYS A 108 1.39 14.25 -0.58
C CYS A 108 0.73 14.96 -1.75
N ILE A 109 1.02 14.52 -2.98
CA ILE A 109 0.37 15.06 -4.19
C ILE A 109 -1.14 14.80 -4.12
N ASP A 110 -1.52 13.60 -3.67
CA ASP A 110 -2.88 13.31 -3.23
C ASP A 110 -2.92 13.22 -1.69
N PRO A 111 -3.56 14.18 -1.00
CA PRO A 111 -3.71 14.14 0.46
C PRO A 111 -4.43 12.90 0.98
N THR A 112 -5.27 12.27 0.15
CA THR A 112 -6.04 11.08 0.49
C THR A 112 -5.37 9.78 0.10
N CYS A 113 -4.26 9.83 -0.66
CA CYS A 113 -3.59 8.66 -1.22
C CYS A 113 -4.59 7.70 -1.90
N SER A 114 -5.41 8.22 -2.81
CA SER A 114 -6.52 7.54 -3.49
C SER A 114 -7.56 6.91 -2.56
N ASN A 115 -7.66 7.34 -1.30
CA ASN A 115 -8.41 6.69 -0.22
C ASN A 115 -7.93 5.25 0.10
N HIS A 116 -6.72 4.91 -0.33
CA HIS A 116 -6.11 3.59 -0.21
C HIS A 116 -4.79 3.64 0.56
N GLY A 117 -4.59 4.67 1.38
CA GLY A 117 -3.40 4.82 2.20
C GLY A 117 -3.48 6.03 3.12
N ASN A 118 -2.38 6.28 3.83
CA ASN A 118 -2.22 7.46 4.67
C ASN A 118 -1.01 8.27 4.21
N CYS A 119 -1.17 9.59 4.15
CA CYS A 119 -0.07 10.48 3.85
C CYS A 119 0.79 10.72 5.10
N ILE A 120 2.08 10.39 5.04
CA ILE A 120 3.04 10.58 6.13
C ILE A 120 4.28 11.25 5.56
N GLN A 121 4.56 12.49 6.00
CA GLN A 121 5.72 13.28 5.58
C GLN A 121 5.89 13.37 4.05
N GLY A 122 4.78 13.51 3.33
CA GLY A 122 4.76 13.66 1.89
C GLY A 122 4.87 12.35 1.09
N ILE A 123 4.84 11.20 1.77
CA ILE A 123 4.84 9.87 1.18
C ILE A 123 3.52 9.18 1.51
N CYS A 124 2.87 8.62 0.50
CA CYS A 124 1.69 7.78 0.70
C CYS A 124 2.11 6.38 1.15
N ILE A 125 1.70 6.01 2.36
CA ILE A 125 1.83 4.63 2.87
C ILE A 125 0.55 3.89 2.52
N CYS A 126 0.64 3.01 1.51
CA CYS A 126 -0.52 2.29 0.99
C CYS A 126 -1.02 1.21 1.93
N SER A 127 -2.35 1.09 1.98
CA SER A 127 -3.06 -0.02 2.58
C SER A 127 -2.74 -1.33 1.82
N PRO A 128 -2.91 -2.51 2.47
CA PRO A 128 -2.79 -3.79 1.79
C PRO A 128 -3.63 -3.83 0.51
N ALA A 129 -3.16 -4.57 -0.50
CA ALA A 129 -3.71 -4.62 -1.85
C ALA A 129 -3.51 -3.41 -2.77
N TYR A 130 -2.86 -2.34 -2.33
CA TYR A 130 -2.64 -1.14 -3.15
C TYR A 130 -1.15 -0.76 -3.23
N LYS A 131 -0.78 -0.18 -4.38
CA LYS A 131 0.57 0.32 -4.69
C LYS A 131 0.48 1.57 -5.57
N GLY A 132 1.64 2.12 -5.91
CA GLY A 132 1.76 3.36 -6.67
C GLY A 132 2.16 4.53 -5.77
N VAL A 133 2.46 5.66 -6.38
CA VAL A 133 2.94 6.86 -5.65
C VAL A 133 1.84 7.47 -4.80
N ASN A 134 0.58 7.29 -5.19
CA ASN A 134 -0.61 7.76 -4.50
C ASN A 134 -1.56 6.60 -4.17
N CYS A 135 -1.07 5.34 -4.13
CA CYS A 135 -1.87 4.15 -3.87
C CYS A 135 -3.02 3.92 -4.86
N GLU A 136 -2.86 4.40 -6.08
CA GLU A 136 -3.88 4.39 -7.14
C GLU A 136 -3.96 3.07 -7.90
N GLN A 137 -2.98 2.18 -7.71
CA GLN A 137 -2.87 0.92 -8.43
C GLN A 137 -3.19 -0.24 -7.51
N VAL A 138 -3.94 -1.21 -8.00
CA VAL A 138 -4.15 -2.48 -7.29
C VAL A 138 -2.87 -3.32 -7.40
N ASP A 139 -2.43 -3.88 -6.28
CA ASP A 139 -1.17 -4.64 -6.21
C ASP A 139 -1.34 -6.10 -6.65
N CYS A 140 -2.43 -6.75 -6.23
CA CYS A 140 -2.79 -8.12 -6.62
C CYS A 140 -3.78 -8.16 -7.79
N ALA A 141 -3.83 -9.29 -8.50
CA ALA A 141 -4.86 -9.55 -9.51
C ALA A 141 -6.27 -9.59 -8.89
N ASP A 142 -6.39 -10.17 -7.69
CA ASP A 142 -7.57 -10.10 -6.85
C ASP A 142 -7.21 -9.40 -5.52
N PRO A 143 -7.68 -8.16 -5.28
CA PRO A 143 -7.44 -7.46 -4.03
C PRO A 143 -8.09 -8.13 -2.80
N GLN A 144 -9.12 -8.96 -3.00
CA GLN A 144 -9.80 -9.70 -1.93
C GLN A 144 -9.32 -11.14 -1.80
N CYS A 145 -8.43 -11.62 -2.68
CA CYS A 145 -7.93 -12.99 -2.68
C CYS A 145 -9.07 -14.01 -2.53
N SER A 146 -10.05 -13.95 -3.43
CA SER A 146 -11.29 -14.74 -3.45
C SER A 146 -12.18 -14.61 -2.22
N GLY A 147 -11.96 -13.58 -1.39
CA GLY A 147 -12.61 -13.43 -0.08
C GLY A 147 -12.03 -14.35 0.99
N HIS A 148 -10.93 -15.03 0.69
CA HIS A 148 -10.31 -16.07 1.52
C HIS A 148 -8.86 -15.76 1.85
N GLY A 149 -8.42 -14.52 1.69
CA GLY A 149 -7.05 -14.12 2.02
C GLY A 149 -6.89 -12.61 2.10
N VAL A 150 -5.64 -12.19 2.29
CA VAL A 150 -5.24 -10.78 2.26
C VAL A 150 -4.08 -10.61 1.29
N CYS A 151 -4.18 -9.64 0.39
CA CYS A 151 -3.10 -9.30 -0.53
C CYS A 151 -1.97 -8.56 0.21
N VAL A 152 -0.78 -9.12 0.18
CA VAL A 152 0.44 -8.53 0.75
C VAL A 152 1.54 -8.56 -0.30
N ARG A 153 1.97 -7.37 -0.77
CA ARG A 153 3.07 -7.21 -1.75
C ARG A 153 2.87 -7.99 -3.05
N GLY A 154 1.66 -7.95 -3.59
CA GLY A 154 1.31 -8.62 -4.85
C GLY A 154 1.04 -10.13 -4.71
N GLU A 155 1.13 -10.69 -3.50
CA GLU A 155 0.83 -12.10 -3.23
C GLU A 155 -0.36 -12.23 -2.27
N CYS A 156 -1.25 -13.19 -2.55
CA CYS A 156 -2.34 -13.50 -1.65
C CYS A 156 -1.88 -14.41 -0.52
N VAL A 157 -2.01 -13.93 0.72
CA VAL A 157 -1.82 -14.74 1.92
C VAL A 157 -3.16 -15.32 2.31
N CYS A 158 -3.31 -16.63 2.14
CA CYS A 158 -4.59 -17.31 2.34
C CYS A 158 -4.94 -17.52 3.81
N SER A 159 -6.23 -17.43 4.10
CA SER A 159 -6.83 -17.77 5.39
C SER A 159 -6.82 -19.29 5.59
N ALA A 160 -6.93 -19.73 6.84
CA ALA A 160 -6.95 -21.16 7.16
C ALA A 160 -8.03 -21.90 6.35
N GLY A 161 -7.64 -23.04 5.76
CA GLY A 161 -8.53 -23.83 4.89
C GLY A 161 -8.53 -23.43 3.42
N TRP A 162 -7.70 -22.47 3.00
CA TRP A 162 -7.60 -22.05 1.60
C TRP A 162 -6.15 -21.98 1.13
N ALA A 163 -5.94 -22.23 -0.16
CA ALA A 163 -4.65 -22.23 -0.84
C ALA A 163 -4.81 -21.75 -2.29
N GLY A 164 -3.71 -21.78 -3.03
CA GLY A 164 -3.65 -21.27 -4.39
C GLY A 164 -3.19 -19.82 -4.43
N VAL A 165 -2.82 -19.35 -5.63
CA VAL A 165 -2.29 -17.99 -5.85
C VAL A 165 -3.32 -16.90 -5.61
N SER A 166 -4.62 -17.25 -5.65
CA SER A 166 -5.74 -16.35 -5.41
C SER A 166 -6.60 -16.78 -4.22
N CYS A 167 -6.15 -17.77 -3.43
CA CYS A 167 -6.92 -18.36 -2.33
C CYS A 167 -8.28 -18.94 -2.74
N ASP A 168 -8.37 -19.41 -3.98
CA ASP A 168 -9.55 -20.03 -4.58
C ASP A 168 -9.59 -21.55 -4.41
N ASP A 169 -8.47 -22.17 -4.02
CA ASP A 169 -8.40 -23.61 -3.79
C ASP A 169 -8.76 -23.91 -2.32
N PRO A 170 -9.89 -24.59 -2.04
CA PRO A 170 -10.16 -25.06 -0.69
C PRO A 170 -9.13 -26.13 -0.33
N LEU A 171 -8.40 -25.90 0.76
CA LEU A 171 -7.59 -26.97 1.35
C LEU A 171 -8.55 -28.03 1.91
N PRO A 172 -8.23 -29.32 1.77
CA PRO A 172 -8.90 -30.36 2.55
C PRO A 172 -8.91 -29.93 4.03
N ALA A 173 -9.97 -30.22 4.78
CA ALA A 173 -10.05 -29.94 6.22
C ALA A 173 -8.87 -30.65 6.94
N CYS A 174 -7.74 -29.97 7.00
CA CYS A 174 -6.45 -30.54 7.35
C CYS A 174 -5.73 -29.50 8.20
N GLN A 175 -6.22 -29.35 9.43
CA GLN A 175 -5.27 -29.08 10.50
C GLN A 175 -5.09 -30.27 11.44
N GLU A 176 -5.95 -31.29 11.46
CA GLU A 176 -5.67 -32.52 12.20
C GLU A 176 -6.35 -33.68 11.47
N GLN A 177 -5.61 -34.41 10.62
CA GLN A 177 -6.13 -35.64 10.02
C GLN A 177 -6.37 -36.66 11.13
N CYS A 178 -7.58 -36.64 11.68
CA CYS A 178 -8.03 -37.54 12.73
C CYS A 178 -7.05 -37.59 13.91
N SER A 179 -6.58 -36.42 14.35
CA SER A 179 -5.60 -36.26 15.44
C SER A 179 -4.29 -37.04 15.24
N GLY A 180 -3.93 -37.37 13.99
CA GLY A 180 -2.79 -38.23 13.66
C GLY A 180 -3.02 -39.73 13.91
N HIS A 181 -4.19 -40.10 14.41
CA HIS A 181 -4.58 -41.45 14.83
C HIS A 181 -5.72 -42.03 13.99
N GLY A 182 -5.89 -41.55 12.76
CA GLY A 182 -6.91 -42.05 11.86
C GLY A 182 -6.65 -41.68 10.40
N THR A 183 -7.52 -42.18 9.53
CA THR A 183 -7.55 -41.83 8.11
C THR A 183 -8.87 -41.11 7.82
N TYR A 184 -8.77 -39.92 7.22
CA TYR A 184 -9.95 -39.15 6.84
C TYR A 184 -10.63 -39.75 5.60
N LEU A 185 -11.94 -39.92 5.66
CA LEU A 185 -12.77 -40.46 4.58
C LEU A 185 -13.58 -39.34 3.92
N PRO A 186 -13.16 -38.85 2.74
CA PRO A 186 -13.80 -37.70 2.08
C PRO A 186 -15.22 -37.96 1.60
N GLU A 187 -15.63 -39.23 1.43
CA GLU A 187 -16.99 -39.59 0.99
C GLU A 187 -18.03 -39.44 2.10
N SER A 188 -17.61 -39.54 3.36
CA SER A 188 -18.49 -39.49 4.54
C SER A 188 -18.21 -38.31 5.47
N ASP A 189 -17.16 -37.52 5.19
CA ASP A 189 -16.71 -36.41 6.04
C ASP A 189 -16.43 -36.90 7.49
N THR A 190 -15.89 -38.12 7.62
CA THR A 190 -15.62 -38.76 8.91
C THR A 190 -14.21 -39.34 8.99
N CYS A 191 -13.74 -39.56 10.21
CA CYS A 191 -12.47 -40.24 10.48
C CYS A 191 -12.65 -41.73 10.73
N ALA A 192 -11.84 -42.54 10.04
CA ALA A 192 -11.63 -43.95 10.37
C ALA A 192 -10.44 -44.07 11.33
N CYS A 193 -10.71 -44.35 12.61
CA CYS A 193 -9.67 -44.41 13.64
C CYS A 193 -8.78 -45.65 13.54
N GLN A 194 -7.50 -45.46 13.85
CA GLN A 194 -6.55 -46.54 14.09
C GLN A 194 -6.97 -47.35 15.32
N PRO A 195 -6.49 -48.60 15.46
CA PRO A 195 -6.73 -49.38 16.66
C PRO A 195 -6.33 -48.62 17.93
N ASN A 196 -7.16 -48.72 18.96
CA ASN A 196 -7.02 -48.01 20.24
C ASN A 196 -7.33 -46.50 20.20
N TRP A 197 -7.99 -45.99 19.16
CA TRP A 197 -8.47 -44.61 19.11
C TRP A 197 -9.95 -44.57 18.71
N THR A 198 -10.67 -43.58 19.23
CA THR A 198 -12.10 -43.36 18.98
C THR A 198 -12.46 -41.88 19.02
N GLY A 199 -13.71 -41.57 18.72
CA GLY A 199 -14.22 -40.21 18.59
C GLY A 199 -14.29 -39.76 17.13
N PRO A 200 -15.00 -38.64 16.86
CA PRO A 200 -15.23 -38.13 15.51
C PRO A 200 -13.93 -37.68 14.81
N ASP A 201 -12.91 -37.36 15.59
CA ASP A 201 -11.58 -36.90 15.18
C ASP A 201 -10.46 -37.84 15.65
N CYS A 202 -10.80 -39.04 16.14
CA CYS A 202 -9.87 -40.03 16.69
C CYS A 202 -8.94 -39.50 17.79
N TYR A 203 -9.38 -38.49 18.54
CA TYR A 203 -8.61 -37.91 19.64
C TYR A 203 -8.61 -38.78 20.91
N THR A 204 -9.60 -39.65 21.08
CA THR A 204 -9.78 -40.39 22.35
C THR A 204 -9.07 -41.74 22.31
N GLU A 205 -8.04 -41.93 23.14
CA GLU A 205 -7.37 -43.22 23.30
C GLU A 205 -8.29 -44.25 24.02
N LEU A 206 -8.35 -45.47 23.50
CA LEU A 206 -9.03 -46.62 24.08
C LEU A 206 -8.01 -47.50 24.81
N CYS A 207 -8.11 -47.56 26.13
CA CYS A 207 -7.32 -48.46 26.95
C CYS A 207 -7.85 -49.90 26.92
N PRO A 208 -7.00 -50.93 27.14
CA PRO A 208 -7.43 -52.34 27.25
C PRO A 208 -8.48 -52.59 28.33
N VAL A 209 -8.47 -51.77 29.39
CA VAL A 209 -9.46 -51.73 30.45
C VAL A 209 -10.03 -50.31 30.56
N PRO A 210 -11.35 -50.14 30.76
CA PRO A 210 -11.94 -48.81 30.94
C PRO A 210 -11.46 -48.20 32.26
N CYS A 211 -10.87 -47.01 32.24
CA CYS A 211 -10.27 -46.36 33.41
C CYS A 211 -11.27 -45.76 34.43
N GLY A 212 -12.53 -46.22 34.41
CA GLY A 212 -13.58 -45.73 35.29
C GLY A 212 -13.81 -44.22 35.16
N SER A 213 -14.43 -43.62 36.19
CA SER A 213 -14.60 -42.16 36.30
C SER A 213 -13.43 -41.46 37.01
N HIS A 214 -12.46 -42.22 37.49
CA HIS A 214 -11.35 -41.75 38.34
C HIS A 214 -9.98 -42.07 37.76
N GLY A 215 -9.92 -42.26 36.45
CA GLY A 215 -8.67 -42.53 35.74
C GLY A 215 -8.70 -42.00 34.33
N VAL A 216 -7.53 -41.60 33.85
CA VAL A 216 -7.32 -41.16 32.46
C VAL A 216 -6.46 -42.21 31.77
N CYS A 217 -6.87 -42.61 30.55
CA CYS A 217 -6.07 -43.49 29.71
C CYS A 217 -4.84 -42.73 29.20
N SER A 218 -3.65 -43.28 29.44
CA SER A 218 -2.39 -42.73 28.95
C SER A 218 -1.42 -43.86 28.67
N GLU A 219 -0.92 -43.94 27.42
CA GLU A 219 0.04 -44.97 26.98
C GLU A 219 -0.47 -46.41 27.20
N GLY A 220 -1.77 -46.64 26.97
CA GLY A 220 -2.41 -47.94 27.18
C GLY A 220 -2.56 -48.38 28.65
N GLN A 221 -2.32 -47.50 29.63
CA GLN A 221 -2.51 -47.76 31.06
C GLN A 221 -3.41 -46.70 31.70
N CYS A 222 -4.20 -47.10 32.68
CA CYS A 222 -5.04 -46.15 33.43
C CYS A 222 -4.21 -45.44 34.49
N GLN A 223 -4.02 -44.14 34.33
CA GLN A 223 -3.49 -43.28 35.38
C GLN A 223 -4.63 -42.87 36.31
N CYS A 224 -4.60 -43.38 37.54
CA CYS A 224 -5.64 -43.13 38.53
C CYS A 224 -5.45 -41.80 39.25
N GLU A 225 -6.57 -41.14 39.56
CA GLU A 225 -6.62 -39.98 40.44
C GLU A 225 -6.15 -40.33 41.86
N GLU A 226 -5.68 -39.34 42.61
CA GLU A 226 -5.22 -39.54 43.98
C GLU A 226 -6.33 -40.15 44.85
N GLY A 227 -6.02 -41.26 45.52
CA GLY A 227 -6.99 -42.01 46.32
C GLY A 227 -7.76 -43.09 45.54
N TRP A 228 -7.42 -43.35 44.29
CA TRP A 228 -7.94 -44.46 43.49
C TRP A 228 -6.82 -45.37 42.99
N ILE A 229 -7.10 -46.67 42.95
CA ILE A 229 -6.18 -47.74 42.56
C ILE A 229 -6.92 -48.79 41.73
N GLY A 230 -6.19 -49.81 41.28
CA GLY A 230 -6.70 -50.88 40.42
C GLY A 230 -6.46 -50.59 38.94
N ALA A 231 -6.53 -51.64 38.11
CA ALA A 231 -6.26 -51.52 36.68
C ALA A 231 -7.27 -50.61 35.95
N ALA A 232 -8.48 -50.46 36.49
CA ALA A 232 -9.55 -49.61 35.98
C ALA A 232 -9.80 -48.36 36.84
N CYS A 233 -8.96 -48.06 37.84
CA CYS A 233 -9.15 -46.95 38.77
C CYS A 233 -10.52 -46.91 39.45
N ASP A 234 -11.08 -48.08 39.73
CA ASP A 234 -12.42 -48.29 40.28
C ASP A 234 -12.41 -48.67 41.77
N GLN A 235 -11.22 -48.79 42.37
CA GLN A 235 -11.03 -49.14 43.78
C GLN A 235 -10.49 -47.94 44.55
N ARG A 236 -11.03 -47.66 45.74
CA ARG A 236 -10.48 -46.59 46.59
C ARG A 236 -9.20 -47.06 47.26
N ALA A 237 -8.16 -46.23 47.17
CA ALA A 237 -6.94 -46.42 47.93
C ALA A 237 -7.25 -46.29 49.43
N CYS A 238 -6.85 -47.29 50.20
CA CYS A 238 -6.97 -47.24 51.65
C CYS A 238 -6.08 -46.13 52.19
N HIS A 239 -6.61 -45.33 53.12
CA HIS A 239 -5.81 -44.29 53.77
C HIS A 239 -4.59 -44.95 54.46
N PRO A 240 -3.37 -44.37 54.40
CA PRO A 240 -2.15 -45.01 54.93
C PRO A 240 -2.25 -45.41 56.41
N ARG A 241 -3.01 -44.64 57.21
CA ARG A 241 -3.30 -44.97 58.63
C ARG A 241 -4.23 -46.18 58.84
N CYS A 242 -5.00 -46.56 57.82
CA CYS A 242 -5.82 -47.78 57.84
C CYS A 242 -5.01 -49.02 57.49
N GLU A 243 -3.85 -48.89 56.85
CA GLU A 243 -2.96 -50.03 56.58
C GLU A 243 -2.28 -50.58 57.85
N GLU A 244 -2.08 -49.73 58.88
CA GLU A 244 -1.51 -50.19 60.15
C GLU A 244 -2.54 -50.83 61.09
N HIS A 245 -3.77 -50.28 61.18
CA HIS A 245 -4.75 -50.67 62.21
C HIS A 245 -6.23 -50.63 61.81
N GLY A 246 -6.58 -50.53 60.52
CA GLY A 246 -7.97 -50.40 60.04
C GLY A 246 -8.44 -51.55 59.13
N GLN A 247 -9.76 -51.70 58.99
CA GLN A 247 -10.35 -52.48 57.91
C GLN A 247 -10.79 -51.52 56.80
N CYS A 248 -10.29 -51.75 55.60
CA CYS A 248 -10.66 -51.00 54.42
C CYS A 248 -11.78 -51.77 53.70
N HIS A 249 -12.93 -51.14 53.53
CA HIS A 249 -14.06 -51.65 52.77
C HIS A 249 -14.44 -50.61 51.72
N ASP A 250 -14.85 -51.10 50.55
CA ASP A 250 -15.34 -50.29 49.43
C ASP A 250 -16.54 -49.42 49.80
#